data_AF-A0A0Q9QMP3-F1
#
_entry.id   AF-A0A0Q9QMP3-F1
#
_cell.length_a   1.000
_cell.length_b   1.000
_cell.length_c   1.000
_cell.angle_alpha   90.00
_cell.angle_beta   90.00
_cell.angle_gamma   90.00
#
_symmetry.space_group_name_H-M   'P 1'
#
loop_
_entity.id
_entity.type
_entity.pdbx_description
1 polymer ?
#
loop_
_entity_poly.entity_id
_entity_poly.type
_entity_poly.pdbx_seq_one_letter_code
_entity_poly.pdbx_strand_id
1 'polypeptide(L)'
;MDGERGAGRRGWLDMLGLWRREALIDQSDEMALARHYDERTRDLEETMARIGPEYDRRLREDGREQANAWLVEQAEALGRADGEATRQALSSTR
;
A
#
# COMPACT_ATOMS: atom_id res chain seq x y z
N MET A 1 -7.84 9.76 10.83
CA MET A 1 -7.07 9.06 9.77
C MET A 1 -7.71 9.17 8.39
N ASP A 2 -9.05 9.19 8.23
CA ASP A 2 -9.68 9.32 6.89
C ASP A 2 -9.36 10.63 6.14
N GLY A 3 -9.13 11.72 6.86
CA GLY A 3 -8.80 13.03 6.26
C GLY A 3 -7.43 13.07 5.58
N GLU A 4 -6.41 12.45 6.18
CA GLU A 4 -5.05 12.35 5.63
C GLU A 4 -5.00 11.38 4.45
N ARG A 5 -5.75 10.27 4.52
CA ARG A 5 -5.92 9.32 3.41
C ARG A 5 -6.60 9.96 2.21
N GLY A 6 -7.70 10.69 2.44
CA GLY A 6 -8.36 11.44 1.40
C GLY A 6 -7.44 12.50 0.76
N ALA A 7 -6.56 13.12 1.55
CA ALA A 7 -5.56 14.06 1.05
C ALA A 7 -4.48 13.35 0.20
N GLY A 8 -4.00 12.18 0.63
CA GLY A 8 -3.04 11.38 -0.12
C GLY A 8 -3.58 10.92 -1.48
N ARG A 9 -4.81 10.38 -1.50
CA ARG A 9 -5.48 9.94 -2.74
C ARG A 9 -5.72 11.10 -3.70
N ARG A 10 -6.16 12.26 -3.20
CA ARG A 10 -6.36 13.45 -4.05
C ARG A 10 -5.04 13.92 -4.68
N GLY A 11 -3.97 14.02 -3.89
CA GLY A 11 -2.66 14.39 -4.41
C GLY A 11 -2.12 13.42 -5.46
N TRP A 12 -2.36 12.12 -5.28
CA TRP A 12 -2.02 11.11 -6.28
C TRP A 12 -2.80 11.29 -7.59
N LEU A 13 -4.13 11.48 -7.52
CA LEU A 13 -4.95 11.72 -8.71
C LEU A 13 -4.58 13.02 -9.43
N ASP A 14 -4.24 14.07 -8.68
CA ASP A 14 -3.80 15.34 -9.24
C ASP A 14 -2.48 15.19 -10.02
N MET A 15 -1.56 14.38 -9.50
CA MET A 15 -0.30 14.02 -10.18
C MET A 15 -0.54 13.23 -11.46
N LEU A 16 -1.41 12.21 -11.45
CA LEU A 16 -1.74 11.47 -12.67
C LEU A 16 -2.39 12.36 -13.73
N GLY A 17 -3.30 13.25 -13.29
CA GLY A 17 -3.92 14.23 -14.17
C GLY A 17 -2.92 15.21 -14.79
N LEU A 18 -1.84 15.54 -14.08
CA LEU A 18 -0.72 16.32 -14.63
C LEU A 18 0.04 15.55 -15.71
N TRP A 19 0.43 14.30 -15.43
CA TRP A 19 1.16 13.47 -16.39
C TRP A 19 0.37 13.20 -17.67
N ARG A 20 -0.95 13.01 -17.56
CA ARG A 20 -1.81 12.92 -18.75
C ARG A 20 -1.79 14.21 -19.58
N ARG A 21 -1.88 15.38 -18.92
CA ARG A 21 -1.84 16.69 -19.63
C ARG A 21 -0.51 16.92 -20.34
N GLU A 22 0.58 16.39 -19.78
CA GLU A 22 1.92 16.44 -20.37
C GLU A 22 2.19 15.32 -21.39
N ALA A 23 1.17 14.49 -21.69
CA ALA A 23 1.25 13.34 -22.58
C ALA A 23 2.34 12.31 -22.21
N LEU A 24 2.70 12.23 -20.91
CA LEU A 24 3.61 11.22 -20.36
C LEU A 24 2.92 9.86 -20.18
N ILE A 25 1.60 9.89 -19.96
CA ILE A 25 0.72 8.74 -19.85
C ILE A 25 -0.57 9.02 -20.62
N ASP A 26 -1.29 7.99 -21.06
CA ASP A 26 -2.60 8.16 -21.67
C ASP A 26 -3.76 8.03 -20.65
N GLN A 27 -5.00 8.12 -21.13
CA GLN A 27 -6.18 7.99 -20.28
C GLN A 27 -6.34 6.57 -19.69
N SER A 28 -5.93 5.55 -20.43
CA SER A 28 -5.98 4.16 -19.96
C SER A 28 -4.98 3.94 -18.84
N ASP A 29 -3.76 4.49 -18.99
CA ASP A 29 -2.71 4.46 -17.98
C ASP A 29 -3.14 5.15 -16.68
N GLU A 30 -3.73 6.36 -16.77
CA GLU A 30 -4.26 7.06 -15.60
C GLU A 30 -5.31 6.23 -14.86
N MET A 31 -6.25 5.63 -15.59
CA MET A 31 -7.28 4.77 -14.99
C MET A 31 -6.69 3.50 -14.35
N ALA A 32 -5.68 2.90 -14.98
CA ALA A 32 -4.99 1.74 -14.44
C ALA A 32 -4.23 2.08 -13.14
N LEU A 33 -3.47 3.17 -13.14
CA LEU A 33 -2.70 3.63 -11.99
C LEU A 33 -3.58 4.10 -10.83
N ALA A 34 -4.72 4.74 -11.11
CA ALA A 34 -5.70 5.11 -10.10
C ALA A 34 -6.32 3.87 -9.43
N ARG A 35 -6.76 2.87 -10.21
CA ARG A 35 -7.28 1.62 -9.67
C ARG A 35 -6.24 0.86 -8.84
N HIS A 36 -5.01 0.79 -9.34
CA HIS A 36 -3.93 0.12 -8.64
C HIS A 36 -3.65 0.75 -7.28
N TYR A 37 -3.65 2.09 -7.20
CA TYR A 37 -3.50 2.81 -5.94
C TYR A 37 -4.63 2.47 -4.95
N ASP A 38 -5.87 2.45 -5.43
CA ASP A 38 -7.04 2.15 -4.59
C ASP A 38 -6.99 0.71 -4.05
N GLU A 39 -6.63 -0.25 -4.91
CA GLU A 39 -6.45 -1.66 -4.55
C GLU A 39 -5.32 -1.83 -3.52
N ARG A 40 -4.15 -1.23 -3.76
CA ARG A 40 -3.02 -1.29 -2.81
C ARG A 40 -3.35 -0.66 -1.46
N THR A 41 -4.08 0.45 -1.46
CA THR A 41 -4.51 1.13 -0.24
C THR A 41 -5.44 0.23 0.57
N ARG A 42 -6.40 -0.41 -0.09
CA ARG A 42 -7.33 -1.35 0.55
C ARG A 42 -6.60 -2.57 1.13
N ASP A 43 -5.71 -3.19 0.36
CA ASP A 43 -4.92 -4.34 0.82
C ASP A 43 -4.08 -4.00 2.06
N LEU A 44 -3.50 -2.81 2.07
CA LEU A 44 -2.72 -2.31 3.20
C LEU A 44 -3.62 -2.12 4.44
N GLU A 45 -4.82 -1.55 4.27
CA GLU A 45 -5.78 -1.37 5.36
C GLU A 45 -6.25 -2.70 5.95
N GLU A 46 -6.60 -3.66 5.09
CA GLU A 46 -7.01 -5.01 5.52
C GLU A 46 -5.86 -5.72 6.27
N THR A 47 -4.62 -5.54 5.80
CA THR A 47 -3.42 -6.06 6.45
C THR A 47 -3.19 -5.42 7.82
N MET A 48 -3.24 -4.09 7.91
CA MET A 48 -3.06 -3.36 9.17
C MET A 48 -4.17 -3.71 10.18
N ALA A 49 -5.42 -3.84 9.72
CA ALA A 49 -6.54 -4.26 10.55
C ALA A 49 -6.37 -5.68 11.13
N ARG A 50 -5.61 -6.56 10.46
CA ARG A 50 -5.22 -7.86 10.99
C ARG A 50 -4.02 -7.81 11.93
N ILE A 51 -3.02 -7.00 11.62
CA ILE A 51 -1.77 -6.95 12.37
C ILE A 51 -1.98 -6.35 13.78
N GLY A 52 -2.78 -5.29 13.90
CA GLY A 52 -3.00 -4.61 15.19
C GLY A 52 -3.53 -5.54 16.30
N PRO A 53 -4.66 -6.24 16.10
CA PRO A 53 -5.21 -7.16 17.10
C PRO A 53 -4.27 -8.32 17.46
N GLU A 54 -3.51 -8.84 16.48
CA GLU A 54 -2.56 -9.92 16.71
C GLU A 54 -1.31 -9.43 17.47
N TYR A 55 -0.84 -8.22 17.18
CA TYR A 55 0.21 -7.57 17.96
C TYR A 55 -0.21 -7.44 19.43
N ASP A 56 -1.43 -6.96 19.69
CA ASP A 56 -1.95 -6.80 21.05
C ASP A 56 -2.14 -8.14 21.76
N ARG A 57 -2.48 -9.21 21.03
CA ARG A 57 -2.52 -10.58 21.56
C ARG A 57 -1.12 -11.04 21.98
N ARG A 58 -0.14 -10.93 21.08
CA ARG A 58 1.25 -11.33 21.32
C ARG A 58 1.91 -10.51 22.40
N LEU A 59 1.59 -9.21 22.49
CA LEU A 59 2.09 -8.34 23.54
C LEU A 59 1.65 -8.83 24.93
N ARG A 60 0.41 -9.35 25.03
CA ARG A 60 -0.14 -9.92 26.27
C ARG A 60 0.38 -11.33 26.58
N GLU A 61 0.56 -12.17 25.56
CA GLU A 61 0.87 -13.59 25.72
C GLU A 61 2.38 -13.89 25.72
N ASP A 62 3.12 -13.27 24.79
CA ASP A 62 4.54 -13.54 24.54
C ASP A 62 5.45 -12.43 25.08
N GLY A 63 4.86 -11.29 25.45
CA GLY A 63 5.59 -10.12 25.91
C GLY A 63 6.19 -9.28 24.79
N ARG A 64 6.73 -8.13 25.16
CA ARG A 64 7.04 -7.04 24.23
C ARG A 64 8.13 -7.37 23.20
N GLU A 65 9.18 -8.07 23.60
CA GLU A 65 10.28 -8.42 22.67
C GLU A 65 9.80 -9.33 21.54
N GLN A 66 9.04 -10.38 21.87
CA GLN A 66 8.52 -11.34 20.90
C GLN A 66 7.45 -10.69 20.00
N ALA A 67 6.57 -9.87 20.57
CA ALA A 67 5.59 -9.10 19.78
C ALA A 67 6.26 -8.13 18.80
N ASN A 68 7.32 -7.44 19.24
CA ASN A 68 8.10 -6.54 18.37
C ASN A 68 8.82 -7.30 17.26
N ALA A 69 9.47 -8.42 17.58
CA ALA A 69 10.16 -9.25 16.58
C ALA A 69 9.18 -9.73 15.51
N TRP A 70 8.02 -10.23 15.93
CA TRP A 70 6.95 -10.61 15.01
C TRP A 70 6.48 -9.44 14.14
N LEU A 71 6.30 -8.24 14.71
CA LEU A 71 5.89 -7.05 13.95
C LEU A 71 6.92 -6.67 12.87
N VAL A 72 8.22 -6.79 13.18
CA VAL A 72 9.30 -6.57 12.20
C VAL A 72 9.20 -7.58 11.05
N GLU A 73 8.99 -8.86 11.35
CA GLU A 73 8.81 -9.89 10.32
C GLU A 73 7.60 -9.61 9.41
N GLN A 74 6.49 -9.12 10.00
CA GLN A 74 5.32 -8.73 9.21
C GLN A 74 5.62 -7.53 8.29
N ALA A 75 6.35 -6.53 8.79
CA ALA A 75 6.74 -5.37 8.00
C ALA A 75 7.67 -5.77 6.82
N GLU A 76 8.63 -6.66 7.06
CA GLU A 76 9.52 -7.17 6.01
C GLU A 76 8.78 -8.01 4.96
N ALA A 77 7.83 -8.85 5.38
CA ALA A 77 7.00 -9.63 4.48
C ALA A 77 6.15 -8.72 3.57
N LEU A 78 5.53 -7.69 4.16
CA LEU A 78 4.72 -6.71 3.43
C LEU A 78 5.56 -5.93 2.41
N GLY A 79 6.74 -5.43 2.80
CA GLY A 79 7.64 -4.72 1.90
C GLY A 79 8.13 -5.57 0.74
N ARG A 80 8.42 -6.87 0.98
CA ARG A 80 8.80 -7.80 -0.09
C ARG A 80 7.66 -8.05 -1.07
N ALA A 81 6.44 -8.25 -0.57
CA ALA A 81 5.26 -8.45 -1.40
C ALA A 81 4.95 -7.20 -2.26
N ASP A 82 5.04 -6.01 -1.68
CA ASP A 82 4.83 -4.74 -2.38
C ASP A 82 5.87 -4.50 -3.48
N GLY A 83 7.14 -4.77 -3.17
CA GLY A 83 8.23 -4.67 -4.14
C GLY A 83 8.06 -5.66 -5.31
N GLU A 84 7.54 -6.87 -5.04
CA GLU A 84 7.26 -7.86 -6.07
C GLU A 84 6.06 -7.46 -6.94
N ALA A 85 4.96 -7.03 -6.33
CA ALA A 85 3.79 -6.53 -7.05
C ALA A 85 4.14 -5.34 -7.96
N THR A 86 4.98 -4.41 -7.47
CA THR A 86 5.47 -3.28 -8.26
C THR A 86 6.29 -3.74 -9.47
N ARG A 87 7.21 -4.70 -9.28
CA ARG A 87 8.01 -5.25 -10.39
C ARG A 87 7.13 -5.93 -11.44
N GLN A 88 6.11 -6.68 -11.01
CA GLN A 88 5.16 -7.34 -11.89
C GLN A 88 4.33 -6.33 -12.69
N ALA A 89 3.80 -5.29 -12.02
CA ALA A 89 3.04 -4.23 -12.69
C ALA A 89 3.88 -3.56 -13.80
N LEU A 90 5.15 -3.29 -13.54
CA LEU A 90 6.08 -2.69 -14.52
C LEU A 90 6.50 -3.62 -15.64
N SER A 91 6.54 -4.94 -15.41
CA SER A 91 6.90 -5.92 -16.44
C SER A 91 5.75 -6.27 -17.38
N SER A 92 4.50 -6.13 -16.92
CA SER A 92 3.28 -6.31 -17.72
C SER A 92 2.95 -5.14 -18.67
N THR A 93 3.70 -4.04 -18.60
CA THR A 93 3.53 -2.86 -19.48
C THR A 93 4.46 -2.90 -20.71
N ARG A 94 5.04 -4.06 -21.03
CA ARG A 94 5.94 -4.29 -22.19
C ARG A 94 5.35 -5.29 -23.17
#